data_AF-A0A5K0VQP2-F1
#
_entry.id   AF-A0A5K0VQP2-F1
#
_cell.length_a   1.000
_cell.length_b   1.000
_cell.length_c   1.000
_cell.angle_alpha   90.00
_cell.angle_beta   90.00
_cell.angle_gamma   90.00
#
_symmetry.space_group_name_H-M   'P 1'
#
loop_
_entity.id
_entity.type
_entity.pdbx_description
1 polymer ?
#
loop_
_entity_poly.entity_id
_entity_poly.type
_entity_poly.pdbx_seq_one_letter_code
_entity_poly.pdbx_strand_id
1 'polypeptide(L)' 'VGVQTTSPQMVPVSNLGSWASYDESVASYSDDPFTVVGLLEQINVTRDVSDYLWYMT' A
#
# COMPACT_ATOMS: atom_id res chain seq x y z
N VAL A 1 -1.46 32.74 -29.46
CA VAL A 1 -0.24 31.98 -29.12
C VAL A 1 0.26 32.49 -27.78
N GLY A 2 0.49 31.59 -26.83
CA GLY A 2 1.15 31.90 -25.55
C GLY A 2 1.69 30.59 -24.98
N VAL A 3 3.01 30.43 -24.99
CA VAL A 3 3.70 29.30 -24.36
C VAL A 3 3.94 29.67 -22.91
N GLN A 4 3.50 28.83 -21.96
CA GLN A 4 3.92 28.97 -20.56
C GLN A 4 5.42 28.68 -20.47
N THR A 5 6.18 29.62 -19.92
CA THR A 5 7.65 29.59 -19.84
C THR A 5 8.18 29.29 -18.44
N THR A 6 7.30 29.10 -17.46
CA THR A 6 7.68 28.87 -16.05
C THR A 6 7.89 27.38 -15.78
N SER A 7 9.05 27.04 -15.21
CA SER A 7 9.36 25.70 -14.69
C SER A 7 8.88 25.59 -13.24
N PRO A 8 8.02 24.62 -12.87
CA PRO A 8 7.64 24.43 -11.48
C PRO A 8 8.86 24.04 -10.64
N GLN A 9 8.95 24.61 -9.44
CA GLN A 9 10.02 24.33 -8.49
C GLN A 9 9.43 23.80 -7.19
N MET A 10 9.99 22.70 -6.68
CA MET A 10 9.69 22.18 -5.34
C MET A 10 10.70 22.75 -4.36
N VAL A 11 10.24 23.56 -3.41
CA VAL A 11 11.07 24.16 -2.36
C VAL A 11 10.76 23.47 -1.03
N PRO A 12 11.74 22.86 -0.35
CA PRO A 12 11.50 22.18 0.92
C PRO A 12 11.17 23.19 2.03
N VAL A 13 10.23 22.82 2.90
CA VAL A 13 9.85 23.59 4.10
C VAL A 13 10.46 22.90 5.32
N SER A 14 11.22 23.64 6.14
CA SER A 14 12.17 23.10 7.12
C SER A 14 11.56 22.60 8.44
N ASN A 15 10.24 22.65 8.62
CA ASN A 15 9.59 22.28 9.88
C ASN A 15 8.82 20.96 9.75
N LEU A 16 9.55 19.85 9.63
CA LEU A 16 8.99 18.50 9.68
C LEU A 16 9.00 18.02 11.14
N GLY A 17 7.84 17.63 11.67
CA GLY A 17 7.72 17.09 13.03
C GLY A 17 8.44 15.75 13.21
N SER A 18 8.48 15.27 14.45
CA SER A 18 9.05 13.95 14.75
C SER A 18 8.13 12.83 14.27
N TRP A 19 8.68 11.85 13.57
CA TRP A 19 7.96 10.67 13.13
C TRP A 19 7.86 9.63 14.24
N ALA A 20 6.72 8.95 14.31
CA ALA A 20 6.56 7.70 15.04
C ALA A 20 6.33 6.57 14.02
N SER A 21 6.78 5.37 14.36
CA SER A 21 6.59 4.17 13.55
C SER A 21 5.78 3.12 14.29
N TYR A 22 5.07 2.31 13.54
CA TYR A 22 4.44 1.08 14.00
C TYR A 22 4.82 -0.03 13.03
N ASP A 23 5.35 -1.13 13.56
CA ASP A 23 5.69 -2.29 12.75
C ASP A 23 4.48 -3.21 12.66
N GLU A 24 3.92 -3.32 11.47
CA GLU A 24 2.88 -4.30 11.18
C GLU A 24 3.48 -5.71 11.16
N SER A 25 2.91 -6.62 11.94
CA SER A 25 3.35 -8.01 11.99
C SER A 25 2.95 -8.78 10.73
N VAL A 26 3.73 -9.80 10.39
CA VAL A 26 3.37 -10.74 9.31
C VAL A 26 2.06 -11.47 9.68
N ALA A 27 1.18 -11.64 8.69
CA ALA A 27 -0.08 -12.35 8.87
C ALA A 27 0.11 -13.77 9.42
N SER A 28 -0.78 -14.17 10.31
CA SER A 28 -0.80 -15.46 11.00
C SER A 28 -2.17 -16.14 10.87
N TYR A 29 -2.28 -17.40 11.28
CA TYR A 29 -3.55 -18.14 11.15
C TYR A 29 -4.68 -17.58 12.05
N SER A 30 -4.36 -16.76 13.05
CA SER A 30 -5.39 -16.10 13.88
C SER A 30 -5.98 -14.84 13.24
N ASP A 31 -5.42 -14.37 12.13
CA ASP A 31 -5.81 -13.11 11.48
C ASP A 31 -6.86 -13.34 10.38
N ASP A 32 -7.88 -14.15 10.69
CA ASP A 32 -9.00 -14.51 9.80
C ASP A 32 -8.60 -15.02 8.39
N PRO A 33 -7.77 -16.08 8.29
CA PRO A 33 -7.41 -16.67 7.00
C PRO A 33 -8.57 -17.47 6.40
N PHE A 34 -8.53 -17.65 5.08
CA PHE A 34 -9.31 -18.66 4.38
C PHE A 34 -8.38 -19.71 3.75
N THR A 35 -8.90 -20.92 3.50
CA THR A 35 -8.12 -22.03 2.94
C THR A 35 -8.67 -22.49 1.61
N VAL A 36 -7.78 -22.86 0.68
CA VAL A 36 -8.13 -23.38 -0.64
C VAL A 36 -7.07 -24.38 -1.11
N VAL A 37 -7.46 -25.34 -1.95
CA VAL A 37 -6.51 -26.21 -2.63
C VAL A 37 -6.03 -25.49 -3.90
N GLY A 38 -4.76 -25.11 -3.91
CA GLY A 38 -4.12 -24.40 -5.03
C GLY A 38 -4.01 -22.89 -4.82
N LEU A 39 -3.68 -22.15 -5.88
CA LEU A 39 -3.54 -20.70 -5.85
C LEU A 39 -4.76 -20.02 -6.48
N LEU A 40 -5.18 -18.90 -5.91
CA LEU A 40 -6.23 -18.04 -6.45
C LEU A 40 -5.62 -16.78 -7.08
N GLU A 41 -6.43 -16.07 -7.85
CA GLU A 41 -6.07 -14.78 -8.43
C GLU A 41 -6.43 -13.65 -7.44
N GLN A 42 -5.59 -12.61 -7.37
CA GLN A 42 -5.67 -11.57 -6.34
C GLN A 42 -6.95 -10.73 -6.42
N ILE A 43 -7.32 -10.19 -7.57
CA ILE A 43 -8.50 -9.32 -7.75
C ILE A 43 -9.78 -10.09 -7.39
N ASN A 44 -9.85 -11.37 -7.75
CA ASN A 44 -10.99 -12.23 -7.43
C ASN A 44 -11.13 -12.46 -5.92
N VAL A 45 -10.02 -12.46 -5.18
CA VAL A 45 -10.01 -12.62 -3.71
C VAL A 45 -10.25 -11.29 -3.00
N THR A 46 -9.51 -10.24 -3.34
CA THR A 46 -9.61 -8.93 -2.65
C THR A 46 -10.82 -8.12 -3.07
N ARG A 47 -11.41 -8.42 -4.25
CA ARG A 47 -12.54 -7.67 -4.82
C ARG A 47 -12.30 -6.18 -4.94
N ASP A 48 -11.04 -5.79 -5.17
CA ASP A 48 -10.60 -4.39 -5.23
C ASP A 48 -10.87 -3.61 -3.93
N VAL A 49 -11.03 -4.32 -2.80
CA VAL A 49 -11.20 -3.72 -1.47
C VAL A 49 -9.84 -3.37 -0.85
N SER A 50 -8.79 -4.12 -1.20
CA SER A 50 -7.42 -3.92 -0.72
C SER A 50 -6.40 -4.26 -1.80
N ASP A 51 -5.28 -3.54 -1.76
CA ASP A 51 -4.10 -3.78 -2.60
C ASP A 51 -3.28 -5.00 -2.13
N TYR A 52 -3.54 -5.51 -0.92
CA TYR A 52 -2.73 -6.54 -0.28
C TYR A 52 -3.47 -7.88 -0.13
N LEU A 53 -2.76 -8.98 -0.41
CA LEU A 53 -3.19 -10.35 -0.17
C LEU A 53 -2.01 -11.22 0.26
N TRP A 54 -2.13 -11.87 1.42
CA TRP A 54 -1.13 -12.82 1.94
C TRP A 54 -1.42 -14.24 1.48
N TYR A 55 -0.46 -14.91 0.84
CA TYR A 55 -0.51 -16.34 0.54
C TYR A 55 0.30 -17.11 1.60
N MET A 56 -0.34 -18.04 2.29
CA MET A 56 0.24 -18.87 3.35
C MET A 56 -0.07 -20.35 3.05
N THR A 57 0.82 -21.27 3.46
CA THR A 57 0.67 -22.74 3.30
C THR A 57 0.95 -23.49 4.58
#